data_AF-D8S0F8-F1
#
_entry.id   AF-D8S0F8-F1
#
_cell.length_a   1.000
_cell.length_b   1.000
_cell.length_c   1.000
_cell.angle_alpha   90.00
_cell.angle_beta   90.00
_cell.angle_gamma   90.00
#
_symmetry.space_group_name_H-M   'P 1'
#
loop_
_entity.id
_entity.type
_entity.pdbx_description
1 polymer ?
#
loop_
_entity_poly.entity_id
_entity_poly.type
_entity_poly.pdbx_seq_one_letter_code
_entity_poly.pdbx_strand_id
1 'polypeptide(L)'
;VKVAAEILSARNEVVVRSSRPCMLRFQSVPIRYARTLIYSVPVLLDVAGEYQILELEMINLRRPRASPVHVASVKVLLEPRAGFGPGSGLPELYASEIQIRADLPWKKSLVYKWRRTLYVWSATVLFVTELGIVLCCFRQLLIPKKTRQRQLQHNNSLDPPSTTASRRARSQVKKRVSFQEN
;
A
#
# COMPACT_ATOMS: atom_id res chain seq x y z
N VAL A 1 42.45 -0.39 0.71
CA VAL A 1 42.15 -0.15 2.15
C VAL A 1 40.92 -0.97 2.50
N LYS A 2 40.69 -1.29 3.76
CA LYS A 2 39.48 -2.01 4.18
C LYS A 2 38.63 -1.06 5.00
N VAL A 3 37.36 -0.93 4.64
CA VAL A 3 36.40 -0.14 5.43
C VAL A 3 35.56 -1.13 6.21
N ALA A 4 35.43 -0.90 7.51
CA ALA A 4 34.53 -1.64 8.38
C ALA A 4 33.48 -0.70 8.94
N ALA A 5 32.23 -1.14 8.96
CA ALA A 5 31.13 -0.42 9.57
C ALA A 5 30.53 -1.30 10.68
N GLU A 6 30.37 -0.70 11.85
CA GLU A 6 29.84 -1.32 13.06
C GLU A 6 28.61 -0.54 13.51
N ILE A 7 27.54 -1.25 13.81
CA ILE A 7 26.34 -0.67 14.42
C ILE A 7 26.38 -0.98 15.90
N LEU A 8 26.30 0.07 16.70
CA LEU A 8 26.39 0.00 18.14
C LEU A 8 25.01 0.19 18.75
N SER A 9 24.73 -0.57 19.80
CA SER A 9 23.55 -0.37 20.64
C SER A 9 23.77 0.80 21.61
N ALA A 10 22.71 1.20 22.35
CA ALA A 10 22.79 2.23 23.39
C ALA A 10 23.81 1.90 24.49
N ARG A 11 24.13 0.61 24.69
CA ARG A 11 25.17 0.13 25.61
C ARG A 11 26.56 0.02 24.98
N ASN A 12 26.76 0.56 23.77
CA ASN A 12 27.99 0.48 23.01
C ASN A 12 28.40 -0.94 22.58
N GLU A 13 27.46 -1.88 22.61
CA GLU A 13 27.66 -3.26 22.14
C GLU A 13 27.55 -3.33 20.62
N VAL A 14 28.46 -4.07 19.98
CA VAL A 14 28.47 -4.27 18.52
C VAL A 14 27.36 -5.23 18.14
N VAL A 15 26.33 -4.70 17.50
CA VAL A 15 25.15 -5.49 17.08
C VAL A 15 25.38 -6.13 15.71
N VAL A 16 25.98 -5.38 14.79
CA VAL A 16 26.29 -5.83 13.43
C VAL A 16 27.61 -5.20 13.01
N ARG A 17 28.50 -6.01 12.43
CA ARG A 17 29.73 -5.57 11.81
C ARG A 17 29.76 -6.05 10.37
N SER A 18 30.10 -5.15 9.46
CA SER A 18 30.34 -5.46 8.04
C SER A 18 31.67 -4.85 7.63
N SER A 19 32.44 -5.54 6.80
CA SER A 19 33.67 -4.98 6.26
C SER A 19 33.77 -5.25 4.77
N ARG A 20 34.17 -4.23 4.01
CA ARG A 20 34.38 -4.33 2.57
C ARG A 20 35.75 -3.75 2.19
N PRO A 21 36.47 -4.41 1.26
CA PRO A 21 37.64 -3.78 0.65
C PRO A 21 37.19 -2.59 -0.19
N CYS A 22 37.94 -1.49 -0.11
CA CYS A 22 37.73 -0.31 -0.93
C CYS A 22 39.03 0.04 -1.66
N MET A 23 38.90 0.46 -2.91
CA MET A 23 40.04 0.87 -3.74
C MET A 23 39.67 2.16 -4.48
N LEU A 24 40.56 3.14 -4.41
CA LEU A 24 40.46 4.35 -5.24
C LEU A 24 40.54 3.94 -6.71
N ARG A 25 39.89 4.71 -7.56
CA ARG A 25 39.85 4.37 -8.98
C ARG A 25 41.17 4.77 -9.57
N PHE A 26 41.97 3.79 -9.94
CA PHE A 26 43.26 4.06 -10.54
C PHE A 26 43.07 4.79 -11.87
N GLN A 27 43.77 5.91 -12.02
CA GLN A 27 43.87 6.64 -13.26
C GLN A 27 45.32 6.59 -13.72
N SER A 28 45.53 6.30 -14.99
CA SER A 28 46.88 6.33 -15.54
C SER A 28 47.40 7.77 -15.59
N VAL A 29 48.72 7.91 -15.50
CA VAL A 29 49.42 9.21 -15.54
C VAL A 29 48.98 10.10 -16.73
N PRO A 30 48.91 9.62 -17.98
CA PRO A 30 48.50 10.47 -19.10
C PRO A 30 47.03 10.89 -19.01
N ILE A 31 46.14 10.01 -18.53
CA ILE A 31 44.72 10.35 -18.32
C ILE A 31 44.58 11.43 -17.25
N ARG A 32 45.38 11.35 -16.18
CA ARG A 32 45.39 12.37 -15.12
C ARG A 32 45.80 13.73 -15.69
N TYR A 33 46.85 13.80 -16.49
CA TYR A 33 47.26 15.06 -17.13
C TYR A 33 46.21 15.62 -18.09
N ALA A 34 45.65 14.77 -18.96
CA ALA A 34 44.58 15.21 -19.87
C ALA A 34 43.37 15.74 -19.10
N ARG A 35 42.99 15.07 -18.00
CA ARG A 35 41.92 15.52 -17.12
C ARG A 35 42.26 16.87 -16.49
N THR A 36 43.43 17.02 -15.88
CA THR A 36 43.84 18.30 -15.28
C THR A 36 43.90 19.42 -16.31
N LEU A 37 44.31 19.16 -17.56
CA LEU A 37 44.27 20.16 -18.64
C LEU A 37 42.83 20.58 -18.99
N ILE A 38 41.91 19.62 -19.11
CA ILE A 38 40.49 19.91 -19.38
C ILE A 38 39.83 20.64 -18.21
N TYR A 39 40.12 20.22 -16.98
CA TYR A 39 39.56 20.80 -15.76
C TYR A 39 40.31 22.06 -15.29
N SER A 40 41.43 22.44 -15.91
CA SER A 40 42.24 23.60 -15.51
C SER A 40 41.42 24.89 -15.45
N VAL A 41 40.61 25.16 -16.47
CA VAL A 41 39.76 26.36 -16.54
C VAL A 41 38.66 26.33 -15.47
N PRO A 42 37.84 25.27 -15.33
CA PRO A 42 36.87 25.17 -14.24
C PRO A 42 37.45 25.21 -12.82
N VAL A 43 38.64 24.63 -12.61
CA VAL A 43 39.30 24.60 -11.29
C VAL A 43 39.79 25.99 -10.89
N LEU A 44 40.35 26.77 -11.82
CA LEU A 44 40.75 28.16 -11.55
C LEU A 44 39.56 29.07 -11.23
N LEU A 45 38.39 28.74 -11.79
CA LEU A 45 37.13 29.42 -11.51
C LEU A 45 36.47 28.94 -10.19
N ASP A 46 37.11 28.05 -9.44
CA ASP A 46 36.61 27.43 -8.20
C ASP A 46 35.28 26.66 -8.38
N VAL A 47 34.93 26.29 -9.62
CA VAL A 47 33.69 25.57 -9.92
C VAL A 47 33.88 24.06 -9.74
N ALA A 48 35.10 23.57 -9.93
CA ALA A 48 35.42 22.15 -9.87
C ALA A 48 36.68 21.89 -9.03
N GLY A 49 36.67 20.80 -8.24
CA GLY A 49 37.83 20.36 -7.47
C GLY A 49 38.32 18.99 -7.91
N GLU A 50 39.60 18.71 -7.70
CA GLU A 50 40.18 17.38 -7.93
C GLU A 50 39.96 16.48 -6.70
N TYR A 51 38.78 15.87 -6.62
CA TYR A 51 38.47 14.87 -5.60
C TYR A 51 37.83 13.62 -6.21
N GLN A 52 37.86 12.53 -5.45
CA GLN A 52 37.18 11.29 -5.82
C GLN A 52 36.15 10.92 -4.75
N ILE A 53 34.89 10.85 -5.14
CA ILE A 53 33.81 10.34 -4.30
C ILE A 53 33.78 8.81 -4.41
N LEU A 54 33.69 8.13 -3.27
CA LEU A 54 33.58 6.68 -3.19
C LEU A 54 32.34 6.29 -2.40
N GLU A 55 31.32 5.80 -3.11
CA GLU A 55 30.08 5.32 -2.52
C GLU A 55 30.19 3.82 -2.22
N LEU A 56 29.97 3.45 -0.96
CA LEU A 56 30.09 2.07 -0.48
C LEU A 56 28.84 1.68 0.30
N GLU A 57 28.08 0.73 -0.22
CA GLU A 57 26.99 0.10 0.52
C GLU A 57 27.56 -0.91 1.53
N MET A 58 27.55 -0.53 2.80
CA MET A 58 28.20 -1.31 3.86
C MET A 58 27.25 -2.30 4.55
N ILE A 59 26.06 -1.83 4.95
CA ILE A 59 25.17 -2.59 5.83
C ILE A 59 23.73 -2.51 5.32
N ASN A 60 23.14 -3.68 5.06
CA ASN A 60 21.72 -3.83 4.77
C ASN A 60 21.04 -4.50 5.97
N LEU A 61 20.51 -3.71 6.91
CA LEU A 61 19.79 -4.24 8.06
C LEU A 61 18.34 -4.56 7.70
N ARG A 62 18.07 -5.82 7.40
CA ARG A 62 16.69 -6.33 7.34
C ARG A 62 16.29 -6.86 8.71
N ARG A 63 16.05 -5.97 9.67
CA ARG A 63 15.70 -6.39 11.04
C ARG A 63 14.20 -6.72 11.14
N PRO A 64 13.82 -7.93 11.61
CA PRO A 64 12.45 -8.22 12.02
C PRO A 64 12.07 -7.32 13.20
N ARG A 65 10.81 -6.89 13.26
CA ARG A 65 10.27 -5.93 14.24
C ARG A 65 10.36 -6.37 15.72
N ALA A 66 10.90 -7.55 15.99
CA ALA A 66 10.82 -8.26 17.27
C ALA A 66 12.11 -8.24 18.11
N SER A 67 13.25 -7.72 17.60
CA SER A 67 14.46 -7.64 18.45
C SER A 67 14.48 -6.32 19.24
N PRO A 68 14.71 -6.35 20.57
CA PRO A 68 14.69 -5.18 21.44
C PRO A 68 15.94 -4.29 21.33
N VAL A 69 16.83 -4.59 20.38
CA VAL A 69 18.13 -3.91 20.27
C VAL A 69 17.95 -2.62 19.46
N HIS A 70 17.81 -1.51 20.18
CA HIS A 70 17.85 -0.17 19.61
C HIS A 70 19.25 0.14 19.07
N VAL A 71 19.29 0.64 17.83
CA VAL A 71 20.50 1.15 17.19
C VAL A 71 20.69 2.58 17.67
N ALA A 72 21.85 2.88 18.28
CA ALA A 72 22.16 4.20 18.81
C ALA A 72 23.15 4.96 17.93
N SER A 73 24.22 4.28 17.49
CA SER A 73 25.28 4.90 16.69
C SER A 73 25.86 3.95 15.65
N VAL A 74 26.46 4.53 14.63
CA VAL A 74 27.20 3.82 13.57
C VAL A 74 28.64 4.26 13.65
N LYS A 75 29.55 3.31 13.77
CA LYS A 75 31.00 3.52 13.81
C LYS A 75 31.60 3.00 12.51
N VAL A 76 32.30 3.87 11.78
CA VAL A 76 33.02 3.49 10.55
C VAL A 76 34.51 3.54 10.84
N LEU A 77 35.22 2.45 10.54
CA LEU A 77 36.65 2.31 10.69
C LEU A 77 37.29 2.11 9.32
N LEU A 78 38.33 2.88 9.02
CA LEU A 78 39.22 2.61 7.89
C LEU A 78 40.45 1.86 8.42
N GLU A 79 40.59 0.62 7.99
CA GLU A 79 41.74 -0.23 8.29
C GLU A 79 42.78 -0.08 7.16
N PRO A 80 44.02 0.36 7.48
CA PRO A 80 45.08 0.49 6.48
C PRO A 80 45.42 -0.87 5.85
N ARG A 81 45.98 -0.85 4.64
CA ARG A 81 46.39 -2.08 3.96
C ARG A 81 47.56 -2.72 4.73
N ALA A 82 47.52 -4.03 4.92
CA ALA A 82 48.63 -4.78 5.50
C ALA A 82 49.94 -4.49 4.73
N GLY A 83 51.00 -4.15 5.47
CA GLY A 83 52.32 -3.78 4.91
C GLY A 83 52.69 -2.30 5.06
N PHE A 84 51.78 -1.44 5.53
CA PHE A 84 52.11 -0.07 5.91
C PHE A 84 52.25 0.06 7.43
N GLY A 85 53.25 0.82 7.89
CA GLY A 85 53.50 1.09 9.31
C GLY A 85 52.41 1.95 9.97
N PRO A 86 52.38 2.05 11.32
CA PRO A 86 51.36 2.82 12.03
C PRO A 86 51.34 4.28 11.56
N GLY A 87 50.17 4.76 11.10
CA GLY A 87 50.01 6.11 10.56
C GLY A 87 50.33 6.26 9.06
N SER A 88 50.82 5.21 8.39
CA SER A 88 51.04 5.20 6.94
C SER A 88 50.06 4.24 6.26
N GLY A 89 49.65 4.53 5.02
CA GLY A 89 48.80 3.61 4.22
C GLY A 89 47.28 3.84 4.29
N LEU A 90 46.81 4.91 4.93
CA LEU A 90 45.43 5.40 4.80
C LEU A 90 45.38 6.49 3.71
N PRO A 91 44.38 6.51 2.83
CA PRO A 91 44.18 7.63 1.92
C PRO A 91 43.76 8.88 2.70
N GLU A 92 44.08 10.04 2.14
CA GLU A 92 43.59 11.32 2.62
C GLU A 92 42.08 11.41 2.40
N LEU A 93 41.36 11.73 3.49
CA LEU A 93 39.90 11.81 3.50
C LEU A 93 39.51 13.26 3.81
N TYR A 94 39.07 13.97 2.78
CA TYR A 94 38.65 15.37 2.91
C TYR A 94 37.24 15.51 3.49
N ALA A 95 36.34 14.61 3.09
CA ALA A 95 34.95 14.62 3.51
C ALA A 95 34.43 13.19 3.60
N SER A 96 33.51 12.96 4.55
CA SER A 96 32.81 11.70 4.71
C SER A 96 31.33 11.97 4.89
N GLU A 97 30.51 11.36 4.04
CA GLU A 97 29.06 11.42 4.15
C GLU A 97 28.52 10.03 4.43
N ILE A 98 27.55 9.95 5.36
CA ILE A 98 26.87 8.70 5.70
C ILE A 98 25.41 8.84 5.27
N GLN A 99 25.03 8.11 4.23
CA GLN A 99 23.65 8.08 3.75
C GLN A 99 22.91 6.87 4.33
N ILE A 100 21.85 7.13 5.10
CA ILE A 100 20.99 6.10 5.68
C ILE A 100 19.71 6.02 4.85
N ARG A 101 19.57 4.94 4.07
CA ARG A 101 18.34 4.65 3.31
C ARG A 101 17.47 3.69 4.11
N ALA A 102 16.26 4.14 4.44
CA ALA A 102 15.25 3.31 5.11
C ALA A 102 14.19 2.88 4.10
N ASP A 103 14.32 1.67 3.56
CA ASP A 103 13.29 1.10 2.71
C ASP A 103 12.09 0.68 3.57
N LEU A 104 11.07 1.54 3.57
CA LEU A 104 9.83 1.23 4.26
C LEU A 104 9.17 0.04 3.55
N PRO A 105 8.79 -1.04 4.26
CA PRO A 105 8.18 -2.20 3.63
C PRO A 105 6.98 -1.74 2.79
N TRP A 106 6.96 -2.11 1.51
CA TRP A 106 5.95 -1.75 0.52
C TRP A 106 4.52 -1.73 1.05
N LYS A 107 4.18 -2.69 1.91
CA LYS A 107 2.88 -2.80 2.60
C LYS A 107 2.51 -1.55 3.41
N LYS A 108 3.47 -0.92 4.10
CA LYS A 108 3.22 0.31 4.88
C LYS A 108 3.00 1.52 4.00
N SER A 109 3.74 1.63 2.90
CA SER A 109 3.49 2.67 1.89
C SER A 109 2.13 2.48 1.23
N LEU A 110 1.75 1.23 0.94
CA LEU A 110 0.45 0.89 0.36
C LEU A 110 -0.70 1.21 1.32
N VAL A 111 -0.62 0.83 2.59
CA VAL A 111 -1.65 1.16 3.60
C VAL A 111 -1.78 2.67 3.77
N TYR A 112 -0.67 3.41 3.76
CA TYR A 112 -0.70 4.86 3.86
C TYR A 112 -1.40 5.51 2.66
N LYS A 113 -1.10 5.06 1.43
CA LYS A 113 -1.80 5.50 0.22
C LYS A 113 -3.27 5.04 0.20
N TRP A 114 -3.57 3.83 0.68
CA TRP A 114 -4.90 3.24 0.67
C TRP A 114 -5.87 3.96 1.61
N ARG A 115 -5.37 4.54 2.71
CA ARG A 115 -6.21 5.37 3.60
C ARG A 115 -6.79 6.59 2.89
N ARG A 116 -6.07 7.18 1.93
CA ARG A 116 -6.59 8.28 1.10
C ARG A 116 -7.63 7.78 0.08
N THR A 117 -7.39 6.63 -0.55
CA THR A 117 -8.36 6.07 -1.50
C THR A 117 -9.64 5.63 -0.80
N LEU A 118 -9.56 5.07 0.41
CA LEU A 118 -10.74 4.71 1.19
C LEU A 118 -11.63 5.92 1.48
N TYR A 119 -11.04 7.08 1.84
CA TYR A 119 -11.82 8.29 2.09
C TYR A 119 -12.57 8.78 0.84
N VAL A 120 -11.88 8.82 -0.31
CA VAL A 120 -12.51 9.21 -1.59
C VAL A 120 -13.61 8.21 -1.97
N TRP A 121 -13.34 6.92 -1.86
CA TRP A 121 -14.32 5.87 -2.15
C TRP A 121 -15.55 5.94 -1.25
N SER A 122 -15.37 6.18 0.05
CA SER A 122 -16.49 6.37 0.97
C SER A 122 -17.36 7.57 0.57
N ALA A 123 -16.74 8.70 0.20
CA ALA A 123 -17.48 9.87 -0.27
C ALA A 123 -18.23 9.59 -1.59
N THR A 124 -17.61 8.87 -2.53
CA THR A 124 -18.26 8.49 -3.80
C THR A 124 -19.45 7.56 -3.56
N VAL A 125 -19.33 6.56 -2.68
CA VAL A 125 -20.43 5.65 -2.36
C VAL A 125 -21.58 6.41 -1.70
N LEU A 126 -21.28 7.27 -0.71
CA LEU A 126 -22.29 8.12 -0.07
C LEU A 126 -23.03 8.99 -1.09
N PHE A 127 -22.30 9.63 -2.01
CA PHE A 127 -22.90 10.45 -3.06
C PHE A 127 -23.80 9.64 -4.01
N VAL A 128 -23.37 8.45 -4.43
CA VAL A 128 -24.17 7.56 -5.30
C VAL A 128 -25.41 7.04 -4.56
N THR A 129 -25.31 6.71 -3.27
CA THR A 129 -26.47 6.29 -2.49
C THR A 129 -27.49 7.41 -2.35
N GLU A 130 -27.06 8.65 -2.07
CA GLU A 130 -27.94 9.82 -2.01
C GLU A 130 -28.63 10.06 -3.36
N LEU A 131 -27.88 10.05 -4.46
CA LEU A 131 -28.44 10.17 -5.82
C LEU A 131 -29.45 9.05 -6.13
N GLY A 132 -29.15 7.81 -5.76
CA GLY A 132 -30.02 6.67 -5.96
C GLY A 132 -31.33 6.77 -5.17
N ILE A 133 -31.26 7.23 -3.91
CA ILE A 133 -32.44 7.49 -3.07
C ILE A 133 -33.29 8.57 -3.70
N VAL A 134 -32.70 9.69 -4.07
CA VAL A 134 -33.41 10.82 -4.69
C VAL A 134 -34.08 10.40 -6.00
N LEU A 135 -33.38 9.67 -6.88
CA LEU A 135 -33.94 9.16 -8.13
C LEU A 135 -35.09 8.16 -7.91
N CYS A 136 -34.98 7.31 -6.88
CA CYS A 136 -36.04 6.39 -6.48
C CYS A 136 -37.27 7.14 -5.95
N CYS A 137 -37.07 8.15 -5.10
CA CYS A 137 -38.13 9.02 -4.58
C CYS A 137 -38.84 9.78 -5.71
N PHE A 138 -38.10 10.34 -6.67
CA PHE A 138 -38.68 11.01 -7.83
C PHE A 138 -39.46 10.05 -8.74
N ARG A 139 -39.00 8.81 -8.94
CA ARG A 139 -39.78 7.77 -9.64
C ARG A 139 -41.07 7.39 -8.91
N GLN A 140 -41.03 7.29 -7.59
CA GLN A 140 -42.22 6.99 -6.78
C GLN A 140 -43.21 8.16 -6.72
N LEU A 141 -42.74 9.41 -6.90
CA LEU A 141 -43.57 10.61 -7.00
C LEU A 141 -44.19 10.82 -8.39
N LEU A 142 -43.49 10.42 -9.46
CA LEU A 142 -43.95 10.61 -10.86
C LEU A 142 -44.97 9.55 -11.33
N ILE A 143 -45.06 8.38 -10.71
CA ILE A 143 -46.05 7.35 -11.04
C ILE A 143 -47.19 7.41 -10.00
N PRO A 144 -48.32 8.10 -10.27
CA PRO A 144 -49.48 8.05 -9.38
C PRO A 144 -49.94 6.60 -9.27
N LYS A 145 -49.94 6.08 -8.04
CA LYS A 145 -50.45 4.75 -7.69
C LYS A 145 -51.88 4.63 -8.20
N LYS A 146 -52.09 3.93 -9.32
CA LYS A 146 -53.42 3.64 -9.87
C LYS A 146 -54.19 2.87 -8.79
N THR A 147 -55.20 3.53 -8.26
CA THR A 147 -56.11 3.09 -7.22
C THR A 147 -56.51 1.63 -7.43
N ARG A 148 -56.13 0.78 -6.47
CA ARG A 148 -56.68 -0.56 -6.27
C ARG A 148 -58.11 -0.45 -5.72
N GLN A 149 -59.01 0.16 -6.48
CA GLN A 149 -60.46 0.17 -6.22
C GLN A 149 -61.19 -0.33 -7.46
N ARG A 150 -61.23 -1.65 -7.65
CA ARG A 150 -62.15 -2.31 -8.59
C ARG A 150 -62.74 -3.60 -8.05
N GLN A 151 -62.69 -3.83 -6.74
CA GLN A 151 -63.16 -5.07 -6.10
C GLN A 151 -64.21 -4.83 -5.00
N LEU A 152 -64.67 -3.60 -4.74
CA LEU A 152 -65.68 -3.30 -3.71
C LEU A 152 -66.99 -2.69 -4.24
N GLN A 153 -67.14 -2.53 -5.57
CA GLN A 153 -68.31 -1.89 -6.19
C GLN A 153 -69.10 -2.81 -7.14
N HIS A 154 -68.78 -4.10 -7.24
CA HIS A 154 -69.55 -5.06 -8.05
C HIS A 154 -70.51 -5.96 -7.24
N ASN A 155 -70.44 -5.94 -5.90
CA ASN A 155 -71.23 -6.86 -5.06
C ASN A 155 -72.50 -6.25 -4.45
N ASN A 156 -72.79 -4.95 -4.64
CA ASN A 156 -73.84 -4.26 -3.86
C ASN A 156 -74.97 -3.62 -4.69
N SER A 157 -75.15 -3.98 -5.95
CA SER A 157 -76.27 -3.46 -6.72
C SER A 157 -76.71 -4.43 -7.79
N LEU A 158 -77.51 -5.44 -7.41
CA LEU A 158 -78.79 -5.75 -8.04
C LEU A 158 -79.43 -6.95 -7.33
N ASP A 159 -80.39 -6.67 -6.45
CA ASP A 159 -81.59 -7.44 -6.13
C ASP A 159 -82.62 -6.37 -5.71
N PRO A 160 -83.97 -6.53 -5.87
CA PRO A 160 -84.79 -7.76 -5.98
C PRO A 160 -86.01 -7.57 -6.96
N PRO A 161 -87.24 -8.13 -6.78
CA PRO A 161 -87.73 -9.45 -6.33
C PRO A 161 -88.69 -10.14 -7.36
N SER A 162 -88.90 -11.46 -7.29
CA SER A 162 -90.26 -12.07 -7.36
C SER A 162 -90.27 -13.60 -7.27
N THR A 163 -90.93 -14.08 -6.21
CA THR A 163 -91.90 -15.20 -6.14
C THR A 163 -91.63 -16.59 -6.75
N THR A 164 -91.87 -17.56 -5.87
CA THR A 164 -92.45 -18.92 -6.05
C THR A 164 -91.58 -20.11 -6.47
N ALA A 165 -91.90 -21.25 -5.81
CA ALA A 165 -91.51 -22.65 -6.03
C ALA A 165 -90.24 -23.09 -5.29
N SER A 166 -90.31 -23.68 -4.09
CA SER A 166 -90.89 -25.00 -3.75
C SER A 166 -90.50 -26.11 -4.72
N ARG A 167 -89.48 -26.91 -4.36
CA ARG A 167 -89.57 -28.37 -4.16
C ARG A 167 -88.22 -29.08 -4.38
N ARG A 168 -87.92 -29.98 -3.43
CA ARG A 168 -87.40 -31.36 -3.61
C ARG A 168 -86.07 -31.53 -4.35
N ALA A 169 -85.24 -32.52 -4.07
CA ALA A 169 -85.10 -33.56 -3.06
C ALA A 169 -83.88 -34.39 -3.55
N ARG A 170 -83.19 -35.04 -2.60
CA ARG A 170 -82.63 -36.40 -2.72
C ARG A 170 -81.85 -36.78 -3.99
N SER A 171 -80.58 -37.10 -3.78
CA SER A 171 -80.00 -38.46 -3.94
C SER A 171 -78.48 -38.30 -3.89
N GLN A 172 -77.79 -38.73 -2.82
CA GLN A 172 -77.20 -40.06 -2.69
C GLN A 172 -76.47 -40.54 -3.95
N VAL A 173 -75.17 -40.86 -3.83
CA VAL A 173 -74.57 -42.19 -4.13
C VAL A 173 -73.02 -42.12 -4.17
N LYS A 174 -72.40 -43.12 -3.50
CA LYS A 174 -71.01 -43.64 -3.56
C LYS A 174 -69.90 -42.80 -2.89
N LYS A 175 -69.30 -43.16 -1.73
CA LYS A 175 -68.70 -44.45 -1.27
C LYS A 175 -67.75 -45.00 -2.37
N ARG A 176 -66.48 -45.36 -2.18
CA ARG A 176 -65.63 -45.67 -1.01
C ARG A 176 -64.27 -46.14 -1.63
N VAL A 177 -63.17 -46.09 -0.85
CA VAL A 177 -61.95 -46.96 -0.96
C VAL A 177 -61.05 -46.65 -2.18
N SER A 178 -59.91 -45.96 -2.04
CA SER A 178 -58.65 -46.23 -1.33
C SER A 178 -57.65 -47.11 -2.11
N PHE A 179 -56.41 -46.61 -2.11
CA PHE A 179 -55.13 -47.34 -2.14
C PHE A 179 -54.72 -48.05 -3.43
N GLN A 180 -53.60 -47.60 -4.01
CA GLN A 180 -52.49 -48.50 -4.28
C GLN A 180 -51.18 -47.71 -4.41
N GLU A 181 -50.23 -48.20 -3.63
CA GLU A 181 -48.84 -47.81 -3.43
C GLU A 181 -48.00 -48.72 -4.32
N ASN A 182 -47.11 -48.11 -5.12
CA ASN A 182 -45.74 -48.57 -5.44
C ASN A 182 -45.06 -47.56 -6.36
#